data_AF-A0A1E5HUR1-F1
#
_entry.id   AF-A0A1E5HUR1-F1
#
_cell.length_a   1.000
_cell.length_b   1.000
_cell.length_c   1.000
_cell.angle_alpha   90.00
_cell.angle_beta   90.00
_cell.angle_gamma   90.00
#
_symmetry.space_group_name_H-M   'P 1'
#
loop_
_entity.id
_entity.type
_entity.pdbx_description
1 polymer ?
#
loop_
_entity_poly.entity_id
_entity_poly.type
_entity_poly.pdbx_seq_one_letter_code
_entity_poly.pdbx_strand_id
1 'polypeptide(L)'
;MKKIIIILTVLISISITFNAAAFEIEIKKEAEVNSAEIYLGEIAEIKAGGLSESALTELENLVLKSSPNPGYQKRLTRVLVDLSIQNLGYKKSQFNLKMPATVVVSRRSIEISEAEISALVEDYLKTKLDFAAEKIIIKSRNSAPELKIAAGDYQLKVAENQNLSLPDINLKLEVWQDGKKLRRLFYPVQVELLLEVLTAAKDLKSGAKIKKSDFTVQEKSISGAPEKIVQDWSEINASNVLLARNLNKGEILKSNNLKIPYVVKWGQKLNLKVNVNNINLSTFVEAKERGKIGEIITVENLNSGYQFQVEVVSPTEVKMISD
;
A
#
# COMPACT_ATOMS: atom_id res chain seq x y z
N MET A 1 11.22 -64.41 97.84
CA MET A 1 9.84 -64.12 97.39
C MET A 1 9.65 -62.62 97.26
N LYS A 2 8.92 -62.19 96.22
CA LYS A 2 8.48 -60.81 95.87
C LYS A 2 9.54 -59.90 95.24
N LYS A 3 9.28 -59.14 94.18
CA LYS A 3 8.23 -59.09 93.14
C LYS A 3 8.86 -58.30 91.99
N ILE A 4 8.77 -58.82 90.76
CA ILE A 4 9.20 -58.18 89.53
C ILE A 4 8.22 -57.05 89.19
N ILE A 5 8.72 -55.85 88.93
CA ILE A 5 7.99 -54.79 88.23
C ILE A 5 8.84 -54.41 87.01
N ILE A 6 8.42 -54.87 85.84
CA ILE A 6 8.96 -54.46 84.54
C ILE A 6 8.20 -53.20 84.13
N ILE A 7 8.88 -52.07 84.10
CA ILE A 7 8.37 -50.82 83.54
C ILE A 7 8.71 -50.84 82.04
N LEU A 8 7.69 -51.04 81.22
CA LEU A 8 7.76 -50.97 79.77
C LEU A 8 7.67 -49.49 79.35
N THR A 9 8.80 -48.86 79.04
CA THR A 9 8.82 -47.49 78.52
C THR A 9 8.64 -47.54 77.01
N VAL A 10 7.43 -47.22 76.54
CA VAL A 10 7.12 -47.09 75.11
C VAL A 10 7.65 -45.75 74.62
N LEU A 11 8.73 -45.79 73.84
CA LEU A 11 9.34 -44.64 73.19
C LEU A 11 8.54 -44.32 71.91
N ILE A 12 7.61 -43.37 71.98
CA ILE A 12 6.88 -42.86 70.80
C ILE A 12 7.80 -41.87 70.09
N SER A 13 8.46 -42.34 69.02
CA SER A 13 9.17 -41.48 68.07
C SER A 13 8.17 -40.77 67.16
N ILE A 14 7.80 -39.54 67.53
CA ILE A 14 7.11 -38.59 66.64
C ILE A 14 8.09 -38.23 65.52
N SER A 15 7.87 -38.83 64.34
CA SER A 15 8.54 -38.42 63.11
C SER A 15 7.77 -37.20 62.58
N ILE A 16 8.30 -36.00 62.81
CA ILE A 16 7.81 -34.79 62.14
C ILE A 16 8.26 -34.90 60.69
N THR A 17 7.40 -35.43 59.81
CA THR A 17 7.62 -35.31 58.37
C THR A 17 7.37 -33.86 58.00
N PHE A 18 8.44 -33.07 57.90
CA PHE A 18 8.39 -31.81 57.18
C PHE A 18 7.99 -32.15 55.74
N ASN A 19 6.75 -31.83 55.36
CA ASN A 19 6.29 -31.91 53.98
C ASN A 19 6.94 -30.75 53.23
N ALA A 20 8.24 -30.89 52.95
CA ALA A 20 8.96 -29.97 52.10
C ALA A 20 8.30 -30.02 50.71
N ALA A 21 8.04 -28.86 50.11
CA ALA A 21 7.59 -28.80 48.73
C ALA A 21 8.55 -29.61 47.85
N ALA A 22 8.01 -30.48 46.99
CA ALA A 22 8.80 -31.35 46.14
C ALA A 22 9.62 -30.56 45.10
N PHE A 23 9.16 -29.36 44.75
CA PHE A 23 9.85 -28.41 43.89
C PHE A 23 9.42 -26.97 44.17
N GLU A 24 10.24 -26.02 43.72
CA GLU A 24 9.97 -24.60 43.84
C GLU A 24 9.91 -23.95 42.45
N ILE A 25 8.95 -23.05 42.26
CA ILE A 25 8.77 -22.27 41.04
C ILE A 25 8.88 -20.80 41.40
N GLU A 26 9.79 -20.09 40.77
CA GLU A 26 9.98 -18.65 40.96
C GLU A 26 9.66 -17.89 39.67
N ILE A 27 8.71 -16.95 39.73
CA ILE A 27 8.33 -16.09 38.60
C ILE A 27 8.54 -14.63 38.99
N LYS A 28 9.35 -13.92 38.21
CA LYS A 28 9.64 -12.50 38.41
C LYS A 28 8.41 -11.65 38.12
N LYS A 29 8.42 -10.39 38.59
CA LYS A 29 7.31 -9.44 38.38
C LYS A 29 7.05 -9.13 36.91
N GLU A 30 8.11 -9.16 36.10
CA GLU A 30 8.08 -8.94 34.66
C GLU A 30 8.79 -10.10 33.98
N ALA A 31 8.21 -10.60 32.90
CA ALA A 31 8.78 -11.67 32.09
C ALA A 31 8.59 -11.37 30.60
N GLU A 32 9.57 -11.74 29.79
CA GLU A 32 9.51 -11.62 28.34
C GLU A 32 9.49 -13.03 27.74
N VAL A 33 8.54 -13.27 26.83
CA VAL A 33 8.37 -14.54 26.12
C VAL A 33 8.70 -14.39 24.64
N ASN A 34 9.16 -15.47 24.01
CA ASN A 34 9.38 -15.49 22.55
C ASN A 34 8.20 -16.17 21.84
N SER A 35 7.63 -17.19 22.47
CA SER A 35 6.60 -18.05 21.91
C SER A 35 5.24 -17.37 21.75
N ALA A 36 4.40 -17.95 20.89
CA ALA A 36 3.01 -17.52 20.70
C ALA A 36 2.12 -17.84 21.90
N GLU A 37 2.51 -18.84 22.68
CA GLU A 37 1.93 -19.21 23.97
C GLU A 37 2.92 -18.90 25.10
N ILE A 38 2.40 -18.61 26.28
CA ILE A 38 3.19 -18.40 27.50
C ILE A 38 3.35 -19.76 28.16
N TYR A 39 4.52 -20.35 28.00
CA TYR A 39 4.94 -21.56 28.69
C TYR A 39 5.46 -21.22 30.09
N LEU A 40 5.19 -22.07 31.07
CA LEU A 40 5.69 -21.88 32.43
C LEU A 40 7.23 -21.83 32.43
N GLY A 41 7.90 -22.68 31.66
CA GLY A 41 9.36 -22.71 31.56
C GLY A 41 9.98 -21.44 30.95
N GLU A 42 9.23 -20.66 30.15
CA GLU A 42 9.75 -19.40 29.60
C GLU A 42 9.77 -18.26 30.61
N ILE A 43 8.90 -18.31 31.62
CA ILE A 43 8.73 -17.21 32.58
C ILE A 43 9.18 -17.55 34.01
N ALA A 44 9.47 -18.82 34.27
CA ALA A 44 9.76 -19.32 35.61
C ALA A 44 11.12 -20.02 35.70
N GLU A 45 11.80 -19.81 36.82
CA GLU A 45 12.90 -20.68 37.24
C GLU A 45 12.32 -21.83 38.08
N ILE A 46 12.51 -23.07 37.64
CA ILE A 46 11.99 -24.27 38.29
C ILE A 46 13.14 -25.00 38.99
N LYS A 47 13.12 -25.01 40.31
CA LYS A 47 14.07 -25.77 41.14
C LYS A 47 13.52 -27.17 41.38
N ALA A 48 13.97 -28.11 40.54
CA ALA A 48 13.44 -29.46 40.40
C ALA A 48 13.85 -30.46 41.51
N GLY A 49 13.96 -30.01 42.77
CA GLY A 49 14.58 -30.76 43.88
C GLY A 49 14.08 -32.19 44.15
N GLY A 50 12.92 -32.59 43.60
CA GLY A 50 12.38 -33.95 43.64
C GLY A 50 11.59 -34.38 42.40
N LEU A 51 11.79 -33.73 41.25
CA LEU A 51 11.08 -34.05 40.00
C LEU A 51 11.90 -34.98 39.10
N SER A 52 11.23 -35.87 38.37
CA SER A 52 11.87 -36.58 37.24
C SER A 52 12.07 -35.64 36.06
N GLU A 53 13.00 -35.98 35.15
CA GLU A 53 13.22 -35.19 33.92
C GLU A 53 11.95 -35.06 33.08
N SER A 54 11.14 -36.12 32.99
CA SER A 54 9.86 -36.10 32.27
C SER A 54 8.85 -35.13 32.91
N ALA A 55 8.79 -35.10 34.24
CA ALA A 55 7.88 -34.23 35.00
C ALA A 55 8.32 -32.77 34.94
N LEU A 56 9.63 -32.51 34.96
CA LEU A 56 10.20 -31.19 34.72
C LEU A 56 9.86 -30.71 33.30
N THR A 57 10.06 -31.56 32.29
CA THR A 57 9.74 -31.23 30.89
C THR A 57 8.24 -30.94 30.71
N GLU A 58 7.37 -31.70 31.38
CA GLU A 58 5.92 -31.46 31.37
C GLU A 58 5.54 -30.12 32.00
N LEU A 59 6.19 -29.75 33.12
CA LEU A 59 6.02 -28.44 33.75
C LEU A 59 6.55 -27.30 32.89
N GLU A 60 7.73 -27.46 32.27
CA GLU A 60 8.31 -26.44 31.40
C GLU A 60 7.41 -26.16 30.19
N ASN A 61 6.81 -27.19 29.62
CA ASN A 61 5.89 -27.11 28.47
C ASN A 61 4.43 -26.81 28.86
N LEU A 62 4.13 -26.56 30.14
CA LEU A 62 2.79 -26.19 30.59
C LEU A 62 2.39 -24.83 30.00
N VAL A 63 1.36 -24.83 29.16
CA VAL A 63 0.78 -23.60 28.60
C VAL A 63 -0.11 -22.93 29.65
N LEU A 64 0.20 -21.68 29.97
CA LEU A 64 -0.59 -20.87 30.90
C LEU A 64 -1.68 -20.07 30.17
N LYS A 65 -1.32 -19.45 29.04
CA LYS A 65 -2.18 -18.60 28.20
C LYS A 65 -1.48 -18.25 26.89
N SER A 66 -2.22 -17.76 25.90
CA SER A 66 -1.62 -17.09 24.75
C SER A 66 -0.75 -15.90 25.16
N SER A 67 0.32 -15.64 24.40
CA SER A 67 1.17 -14.47 24.57
C SER A 67 0.43 -13.17 24.21
N PRO A 68 0.86 -12.00 24.72
CA PRO A 68 0.37 -10.73 24.19
C PRO A 68 0.78 -10.57 22.71
N ASN A 69 0.02 -9.74 21.99
CA ASN A 69 0.46 -9.29 20.68
C ASN A 69 1.77 -8.48 20.81
N PRO A 70 2.67 -8.52 19.81
CA PRO A 70 3.89 -7.71 19.80
C PRO A 70 3.60 -6.23 20.09
N GLY A 71 4.37 -5.62 21.00
CA GLY A 71 4.15 -4.24 21.48
C GLY A 71 3.09 -4.08 22.58
N TYR A 72 2.42 -5.15 22.99
CA TYR A 72 1.45 -5.16 24.09
C TYR A 72 1.94 -5.99 25.27
N GLN A 73 1.28 -5.81 26.41
CA GLN A 73 1.56 -6.55 27.63
C GLN A 73 0.29 -7.26 28.11
N LYS A 74 0.47 -8.39 28.80
CA LYS A 74 -0.61 -9.17 29.43
C LYS A 74 -0.30 -9.38 30.89
N ARG A 75 -1.34 -9.45 31.72
CA ARG A 75 -1.21 -9.77 33.14
C ARG A 75 -1.57 -11.23 33.39
N LEU A 76 -0.69 -11.93 34.12
CA LEU A 76 -0.92 -13.27 34.66
C LEU A 76 -1.11 -13.17 36.17
N THR A 77 -2.20 -13.74 36.68
CA THR A 77 -2.47 -13.76 38.12
C THR A 77 -1.89 -15.01 38.75
N ARG A 78 -1.49 -14.92 40.03
CA ARG A 78 -1.05 -16.10 40.80
C ARG A 78 -2.06 -17.24 40.77
N VAL A 79 -3.36 -16.93 40.86
CA VAL A 79 -4.45 -17.92 40.84
C VAL A 79 -4.43 -18.77 39.57
N LEU A 80 -4.19 -18.15 38.41
CA LEU A 80 -4.11 -18.87 37.13
C LEU A 80 -2.95 -19.86 37.14
N VAL A 81 -1.76 -19.41 37.56
CA VAL A 81 -0.55 -20.25 37.60
C VAL A 81 -0.74 -21.43 38.57
N ASP A 82 -1.26 -21.17 39.77
CA ASP A 82 -1.60 -22.21 40.75
C ASP A 82 -2.54 -23.25 40.13
N LEU A 83 -3.67 -22.83 39.55
CA LEU A 83 -4.64 -23.74 38.96
C LEU A 83 -4.07 -24.53 37.77
N SER A 84 -3.25 -23.91 36.92
CA SER A 84 -2.61 -24.60 35.79
C SER A 84 -1.68 -25.71 36.26
N ILE A 85 -0.87 -25.47 37.29
CA ILE A 85 0.01 -26.51 37.88
C ILE A 85 -0.84 -27.60 38.55
N GLN A 86 -1.91 -27.23 39.25
CA GLN A 86 -2.80 -28.21 39.88
C GLN A 86 -3.54 -29.09 38.86
N ASN A 87 -3.85 -28.57 37.68
CA ASN A 87 -4.48 -29.32 36.59
C ASN A 87 -3.55 -30.39 35.98
N LEU A 88 -2.23 -30.29 36.19
CA LEU A 88 -1.28 -31.39 35.90
C LEU A 88 -1.26 -32.48 36.97
N GLY A 89 -2.04 -32.33 38.06
CA GLY A 89 -2.16 -33.31 39.13
C GLY A 89 -1.35 -33.00 40.40
N TYR A 90 -0.61 -31.89 40.44
CA TYR A 90 0.13 -31.48 41.63
C TYR A 90 -0.78 -30.82 42.68
N LYS A 91 -0.63 -31.18 43.95
CA LYS A 91 -1.32 -30.53 45.09
C LYS A 91 -0.54 -29.30 45.55
N LYS A 92 -1.22 -28.32 46.16
CA LYS A 92 -0.57 -27.11 46.72
C LYS A 92 0.53 -27.39 47.74
N SER A 93 0.49 -28.53 48.43
CA SER A 93 1.55 -28.94 49.35
C SER A 93 2.80 -29.48 48.65
N GLN A 94 2.73 -29.81 47.35
CA GLN A 94 3.81 -30.42 46.59
C GLN A 94 4.70 -29.38 45.89
N PHE A 95 4.29 -28.12 45.81
CA PHE A 95 5.10 -27.08 45.18
C PHE A 95 5.03 -25.77 45.96
N ASN A 96 6.12 -25.01 45.90
CA ASN A 96 6.16 -23.65 46.42
C ASN A 96 6.24 -22.67 45.25
N LEU A 97 5.18 -21.88 45.03
CA LEU A 97 5.16 -20.86 43.99
C LEU A 97 5.56 -19.50 44.59
N LYS A 98 6.71 -18.97 44.19
CA LYS A 98 7.24 -17.65 44.53
C LYS A 98 7.01 -16.67 43.37
N MET A 99 5.93 -15.90 43.46
CA MET A 99 5.61 -14.85 42.50
C MET A 99 4.77 -13.75 43.16
N PRO A 100 4.78 -12.51 42.65
CA PRO A 100 3.83 -11.48 43.08
C PRO A 100 2.38 -11.89 42.75
N ALA A 101 1.40 -11.14 43.27
CA ALA A 101 -0.01 -11.41 42.99
C ALA A 101 -0.34 -11.37 41.49
N THR A 102 0.41 -10.58 40.72
CA THR A 102 0.29 -10.45 39.27
C THR A 102 1.67 -10.25 38.65
N VAL A 103 1.89 -10.90 37.50
CA VAL A 103 3.08 -10.79 36.66
C VAL A 103 2.70 -10.13 35.34
N VAL A 104 3.53 -9.20 34.87
CA VAL A 104 3.38 -8.57 33.56
C VAL A 104 4.24 -9.36 32.57
N VAL A 105 3.61 -9.84 31.51
CA VAL A 105 4.29 -10.57 30.43
C VAL A 105 4.26 -9.72 29.17
N SER A 106 5.41 -9.53 28.55
CA SER A 106 5.57 -8.98 27.20
C SER A 106 6.02 -10.07 26.25
N ARG A 107 5.73 -9.91 24.96
CA ARG A 107 6.30 -10.76 23.92
C ARG A 107 7.43 -10.01 23.24
N ARG A 108 8.60 -10.62 23.12
CA ARG A 108 9.75 -10.03 22.44
C ARG A 108 9.34 -9.64 21.02
N SER A 109 9.60 -8.39 20.66
CA SER A 109 9.19 -7.82 19.38
C SER A 109 10.32 -7.06 18.70
N ILE A 110 10.29 -7.05 17.38
CA ILE A 110 11.10 -6.16 16.54
C ILE A 110 10.20 -5.13 15.86
N GLU A 111 10.77 -4.00 15.52
CA GLU A 111 10.09 -2.91 14.82
C GLU A 111 10.54 -2.87 13.36
N ILE A 112 9.58 -2.83 12.45
CA ILE A 112 9.83 -2.56 11.03
C ILE A 112 9.84 -1.04 10.87
N SER A 113 11.00 -0.50 10.55
CA SER A 113 11.22 0.95 10.49
C SER A 113 10.56 1.59 9.26
N GLU A 114 10.21 2.88 9.38
CA GLU A 114 9.68 3.64 8.24
C GLU A 114 10.69 3.73 7.09
N ALA A 115 11.98 3.82 7.40
CA ALA A 115 13.04 3.88 6.40
C ALA A 115 13.08 2.60 5.54
N GLU A 116 12.91 1.43 6.16
CA GLU A 116 12.85 0.14 5.46
C GLU A 116 11.61 0.04 4.56
N ILE A 117 10.44 0.44 5.07
CA ILE A 117 9.20 0.47 4.31
C ILE A 117 9.34 1.41 3.10
N SER A 118 9.86 2.61 3.33
CA SER A 118 10.06 3.62 2.28
C SER A 118 11.04 3.13 1.23
N ALA A 119 12.15 2.51 1.62
CA ALA A 119 13.14 1.98 0.68
C ALA A 119 12.56 0.88 -0.22
N LEU A 120 11.80 -0.06 0.37
CA LEU A 120 11.09 -1.10 -0.40
C LEU A 120 10.10 -0.50 -1.40
N VAL A 121 9.32 0.49 -0.95
CA VAL A 121 8.30 1.15 -1.78
C VAL A 121 8.96 1.92 -2.93
N GLU A 122 10.05 2.63 -2.64
CA GLU A 122 10.80 3.39 -3.63
C GLU A 122 11.39 2.49 -4.72
N ASP A 123 12.08 1.42 -4.33
CA ASP A 123 12.64 0.42 -5.25
C ASP A 123 11.55 -0.22 -6.13
N TYR A 124 10.44 -0.62 -5.50
CA TYR A 124 9.31 -1.23 -6.21
C TYR A 124 8.72 -0.29 -7.25
N LEU A 125 8.44 0.98 -6.90
CA LEU A 125 7.82 1.94 -7.82
C LEU A 125 8.77 2.34 -8.95
N LYS A 126 10.06 2.54 -8.67
CA LYS A 126 11.08 2.82 -9.68
C LYS A 126 11.26 1.68 -10.68
N THR A 127 11.03 0.44 -10.25
CA THR A 127 11.12 -0.75 -11.11
C THR A 127 9.85 -1.02 -11.90
N LYS A 128 8.67 -0.68 -11.35
CA LYS A 128 7.37 -1.06 -11.94
C LYS A 128 6.69 0.01 -12.78
N LEU A 129 7.02 1.29 -12.57
CA LEU A 129 6.48 2.38 -13.39
C LEU A 129 7.24 2.46 -14.71
N ASP A 130 6.53 2.76 -15.80
CA ASP A 130 7.10 2.91 -17.15
C ASP A 130 7.74 4.29 -17.34
N PHE A 131 8.64 4.66 -16.42
CA PHE A 131 9.40 5.90 -16.44
C PHE A 131 10.82 5.63 -15.92
N ALA A 132 11.78 6.40 -16.39
CA ALA A 132 13.14 6.32 -15.87
C ALA A 132 13.17 6.61 -14.36
N ALA A 133 13.90 5.81 -13.60
CA ALA A 133 13.90 5.82 -12.14
C ALA A 133 14.28 7.20 -11.55
N GLU A 134 15.20 7.91 -12.19
CA GLU A 134 15.65 9.26 -11.83
C GLU A 134 14.58 10.34 -12.04
N LYS A 135 13.57 10.07 -12.88
CA LYS A 135 12.46 10.99 -13.13
C LYS A 135 11.30 10.80 -12.15
N ILE A 136 11.33 9.74 -11.33
CA ILE A 136 10.25 9.42 -10.39
C ILE A 136 10.57 10.03 -9.03
N ILE A 137 9.73 10.94 -8.58
CA ILE A 137 9.81 11.58 -7.25
C ILE A 137 8.69 11.02 -6.39
N ILE A 138 9.05 10.39 -5.27
CA ILE A 138 8.08 9.73 -4.38
C ILE A 138 8.00 10.52 -3.09
N LYS A 139 6.80 10.99 -2.75
CA LYS A 139 6.51 11.70 -1.51
C LYS A 139 5.66 10.79 -0.62
N SER A 140 6.20 10.35 0.51
CA SER A 140 5.38 9.68 1.53
C SER A 140 4.40 10.68 2.14
N ARG A 141 3.14 10.26 2.30
CA ARG A 141 2.12 11.07 2.97
C ARG A 141 1.93 10.73 4.45
N ASN A 142 2.54 9.65 4.92
CA ASN A 142 2.38 9.18 6.29
C ASN A 142 3.72 9.11 7.00
N SER A 143 3.69 9.30 8.32
CA SER A 143 4.57 8.55 9.23
C SER A 143 3.96 7.15 9.35
N ALA A 144 4.57 6.09 8.83
CA ALA A 144 4.04 4.75 9.09
C ALA A 144 3.83 4.52 10.59
N PRO A 145 2.72 3.87 11.00
CA PRO A 145 2.54 3.49 12.39
C PRO A 145 3.66 2.54 12.81
N GLU A 146 4.22 2.71 14.03
CA GLU A 146 5.22 1.81 14.61
C GLU A 146 4.78 0.35 14.43
N LEU A 147 5.42 -0.37 13.51
CA LEU A 147 5.01 -1.70 13.11
C LEU A 147 5.83 -2.72 13.90
N LYS A 148 5.29 -3.13 15.05
CA LYS A 148 5.90 -4.17 15.88
C LYS A 148 5.40 -5.55 15.49
N ILE A 149 6.33 -6.48 15.28
CA ILE A 149 6.08 -7.90 15.01
C ILE A 149 6.85 -8.76 16.00
N ALA A 150 6.51 -10.04 16.10
CA ALA A 150 7.25 -10.96 16.97
C ALA A 150 8.71 -11.03 16.51
N ALA A 151 9.64 -11.14 17.46
CA ALA A 151 11.05 -11.24 17.11
C ALA A 151 11.34 -12.52 16.28
N GLY A 152 12.26 -12.40 15.32
CA GLY A 152 12.66 -13.46 14.40
C GLY A 152 12.81 -12.94 12.98
N ASP A 153 13.23 -13.81 12.07
CA ASP A 153 13.38 -13.47 10.66
C ASP A 153 12.03 -13.18 10.02
N TYR A 154 11.96 -12.14 9.20
CA TYR A 154 10.74 -11.78 8.48
C TYR A 154 11.07 -11.35 7.05
N GLN A 155 10.04 -11.34 6.22
CA GLN A 155 10.08 -10.79 4.87
C GLN A 155 9.01 -9.71 4.74
N LEU A 156 9.44 -8.52 4.33
CA LEU A 156 8.55 -7.44 3.93
C LEU A 156 8.48 -7.41 2.40
N LYS A 157 7.28 -7.49 1.83
CA LYS A 157 7.09 -7.44 0.37
C LYS A 157 5.87 -6.61 -0.02
N VAL A 158 5.91 -6.06 -1.22
CA VAL A 158 4.73 -5.49 -1.88
C VAL A 158 3.85 -6.64 -2.36
N ALA A 159 2.55 -6.58 -2.09
CA ALA A 159 1.61 -7.60 -2.56
C ALA A 159 1.51 -7.57 -4.10
N GLU A 160 1.05 -8.67 -4.69
CA GLU A 160 0.78 -8.72 -6.12
C GLU A 160 -0.40 -7.82 -6.53
N ASN A 161 -0.51 -7.54 -7.84
CA ASN A 161 -1.62 -6.82 -8.47
C ASN A 161 -1.92 -5.46 -7.82
N GLN A 162 -0.90 -4.60 -7.75
CA GLN A 162 -1.04 -3.22 -7.27
C GLN A 162 -1.69 -2.34 -8.34
N ASN A 163 -2.54 -1.41 -7.91
CA ASN A 163 -2.97 -0.30 -8.77
C ASN A 163 -1.93 0.82 -8.69
N LEU A 164 -1.23 1.09 -9.80
CA LEU A 164 -0.17 2.10 -9.90
C LEU A 164 -0.64 3.38 -10.61
N SER A 165 -1.94 3.70 -10.49
CA SER A 165 -2.50 4.93 -11.07
C SER A 165 -1.92 6.18 -10.39
N LEU A 166 -1.35 7.06 -11.20
CA LEU A 166 -0.82 8.34 -10.74
C LEU A 166 -1.93 9.37 -10.50
N PRO A 167 -1.73 10.35 -9.61
CA PRO A 167 -0.52 10.58 -8.81
C PRO A 167 -0.49 9.82 -7.48
N ASP A 168 -1.64 9.28 -7.06
CA ASP A 168 -1.83 8.79 -5.70
C ASP A 168 -1.87 7.27 -5.69
N ILE A 169 -0.78 6.66 -5.22
CA ILE A 169 -0.64 5.21 -5.17
C ILE A 169 -0.75 4.76 -3.71
N ASN A 170 -1.61 3.79 -3.44
CA ASN A 170 -1.71 3.17 -2.12
C ASN A 170 -1.24 1.72 -2.18
N LEU A 171 0.03 1.51 -1.84
CA LEU A 171 0.63 0.18 -1.93
C LEU A 171 0.22 -0.69 -0.76
N LYS A 172 -0.15 -1.93 -1.07
CA LYS A 172 -0.41 -2.96 -0.07
C LYS A 172 0.87 -3.71 0.20
N LEU A 173 1.36 -3.63 1.44
CA LEU A 173 2.55 -4.35 1.90
C LEU A 173 2.13 -5.52 2.79
N GLU A 174 2.91 -6.59 2.74
CA GLU A 174 2.70 -7.79 3.54
C GLU A 174 3.97 -8.16 4.30
N VAL A 175 3.77 -8.48 5.58
CA VAL A 175 4.82 -9.03 6.44
C VAL A 175 4.61 -10.52 6.58
N TRP A 176 5.65 -11.29 6.28
CA TRP A 176 5.67 -12.74 6.32
C TRP A 176 6.73 -13.24 7.30
N GLN A 177 6.39 -14.27 8.06
CA GLN A 177 7.29 -14.96 8.99
C GLN A 177 6.91 -16.44 8.97
N ASP A 178 7.89 -17.34 8.94
CA ASP A 178 7.70 -18.80 8.90
C ASP A 178 6.72 -19.27 7.81
N GLY A 179 6.81 -18.67 6.62
CA GLY A 179 5.94 -18.99 5.48
C GLY A 179 4.47 -18.54 5.64
N LYS A 180 4.13 -17.82 6.71
CA LYS A 180 2.78 -17.32 6.99
C LYS A 180 2.73 -15.81 6.90
N LYS A 181 1.66 -15.29 6.31
CA LYS A 181 1.36 -13.85 6.31
C LYS A 181 0.88 -13.42 7.69
N LEU A 182 1.68 -12.60 8.37
CA LEU A 182 1.37 -12.10 9.71
C LEU A 182 0.49 -10.86 9.66
N ARG A 183 0.85 -9.90 8.81
CA ARG A 183 0.21 -8.58 8.78
C ARG A 183 0.20 -8.00 7.39
N ARG A 184 -0.82 -7.17 7.15
CA ARG A 184 -0.95 -6.34 5.96
C ARG A 184 -1.02 -4.88 6.40
N LEU A 185 -0.33 -4.01 5.67
CA LEU A 185 -0.44 -2.56 5.82
C LEU A 185 -0.62 -1.89 4.46
N PHE A 186 -1.12 -0.67 4.50
CA PHE A 186 -1.27 0.20 3.35
C PHE A 186 -0.33 1.38 3.49
N TYR A 187 0.42 1.67 2.44
CA TYR A 187 1.41 2.72 2.39
C TYR A 187 1.07 3.71 1.26
N PRO A 188 0.34 4.79 1.59
CA PRO A 188 -0.04 5.79 0.61
C PRO A 188 1.14 6.71 0.29
N VAL A 189 1.45 6.81 -1.00
CA VAL A 189 2.44 7.75 -1.54
C VAL A 189 1.80 8.64 -2.58
N GLN A 190 2.43 9.79 -2.80
CA GLN A 190 2.20 10.62 -3.96
C GLN A 190 3.42 10.51 -4.86
N VAL A 191 3.21 10.19 -6.12
CA VAL A 191 4.25 10.11 -7.14
C VAL A 191 4.14 11.33 -8.04
N GLU A 192 5.26 12.01 -8.21
CA GLU A 192 5.45 13.06 -9.19
C GLU A 192 6.48 12.61 -10.22
N LEU A 193 6.36 13.12 -11.44
CA LEU A 193 7.28 12.83 -12.53
C LEU A 193 8.02 14.11 -12.92
N LEU A 194 9.33 14.01 -13.07
CA LEU A 194 10.16 15.06 -13.63
C LEU A 194 10.17 14.91 -15.16
N LEU A 195 9.42 15.78 -15.85
CA LEU A 195 9.26 15.74 -17.30
C LEU A 195 9.67 17.06 -17.94
N GLU A 196 10.19 16.99 -19.16
CA GLU A 196 10.29 18.15 -20.04
C GLU A 196 8.90 18.46 -20.60
N VAL A 197 8.44 19.69 -20.37
CA VAL A 197 7.07 20.08 -20.72
C VAL A 197 7.05 21.44 -21.41
N LEU A 198 6.08 21.64 -22.30
CA LEU A 198 5.84 22.95 -22.88
C LEU A 198 5.15 23.86 -21.85
N THR A 199 5.73 25.03 -21.64
CA THR A 199 5.20 26.08 -20.75
C THR A 199 4.98 27.37 -21.51
N ALA A 200 3.96 28.14 -21.12
CA ALA A 200 3.67 29.41 -21.79
C ALA A 200 4.81 30.41 -21.57
N ALA A 201 5.38 30.95 -22.64
CA ALA A 201 6.43 31.97 -22.57
C ALA A 201 5.89 33.36 -22.12
N LYS A 202 4.58 33.55 -22.24
CA LYS A 202 3.83 34.77 -21.92
C LYS A 202 2.37 34.42 -21.61
N ASP A 203 1.59 35.40 -21.19
CA ASP A 203 0.14 35.22 -21.01
C ASP A 203 -0.57 35.06 -22.37
N LEU A 204 -1.39 34.03 -22.48
CA LEU A 204 -2.18 33.69 -23.66
C LEU A 204 -3.66 33.68 -23.32
N LYS A 205 -4.48 34.29 -24.18
CA LYS A 205 -5.92 34.40 -23.97
C LYS A 205 -6.67 33.22 -24.59
N SER A 206 -7.81 32.88 -24.00
CA SER A 206 -8.75 31.91 -24.57
C SER A 206 -9.15 32.34 -25.99
N GLY A 207 -9.30 31.35 -26.88
CA GLY A 207 -9.61 31.55 -28.29
C GLY A 207 -8.42 31.95 -29.16
N ALA A 208 -7.24 32.21 -28.59
CA ALA A 208 -6.06 32.54 -29.38
C ALA A 208 -5.56 31.32 -30.18
N LYS A 209 -5.06 31.59 -31.39
CA LYS A 209 -4.20 30.66 -32.13
C LYS A 209 -2.87 30.55 -31.41
N ILE A 210 -2.27 29.36 -31.44
CA ILE A 210 -0.98 29.09 -30.80
C ILE A 210 0.12 28.94 -31.85
N LYS A 211 1.33 29.35 -31.49
CA LYS A 211 2.54 29.10 -32.28
C LYS A 211 3.67 28.60 -31.37
N LYS A 212 4.66 27.93 -31.97
CA LYS A 212 5.80 27.35 -31.23
C LYS A 212 6.50 28.37 -30.34
N SER A 213 6.66 29.62 -30.81
CA SER A 213 7.31 30.70 -30.05
C SER A 213 6.49 31.27 -28.88
N ASP A 214 5.24 30.84 -28.70
CA ASP A 214 4.47 31.16 -27.50
C ASP A 214 4.82 30.22 -26.33
N PHE A 215 5.64 29.19 -26.56
CA PHE A 215 6.00 28.18 -25.57
C PHE A 215 7.51 27.98 -25.45
N THR A 216 7.93 27.53 -24.28
CA THR A 216 9.29 27.12 -23.96
C THR A 216 9.28 25.76 -23.30
N VAL A 217 10.26 24.91 -23.63
CA VAL A 217 10.48 23.64 -22.94
C VAL A 217 11.10 23.93 -21.57
N GLN A 218 10.53 23.36 -20.52
CA GLN A 218 11.06 23.43 -19.16
C GLN A 218 10.93 22.06 -18.50
N GLU A 219 11.92 21.68 -17.70
CA GLU A 219 11.80 20.53 -16.82
C GLU A 219 10.95 20.90 -15.60
N LYS A 220 9.87 20.16 -15.35
CA LYS A 220 8.98 20.38 -14.21
C LYS A 220 8.55 19.07 -13.56
N SER A 221 8.47 19.11 -12.22
CA SER A 221 7.76 18.08 -11.48
C SER A 221 6.27 18.20 -11.72
N ILE A 222 5.65 17.13 -12.19
CA ILE A 222 4.21 17.06 -12.46
C ILE A 222 3.57 15.98 -11.61
N SER A 223 2.53 16.39 -10.89
CA SER A 223 1.61 15.47 -10.24
C SER A 223 0.43 15.22 -11.17
N GLY A 224 0.11 13.96 -11.45
CA GLY A 224 -1.17 13.57 -12.03
C GLY A 224 -1.03 12.74 -13.31
N ALA A 225 -1.74 13.17 -14.34
CA ALA A 225 -1.92 12.49 -15.63
C ALA A 225 -0.84 12.93 -16.64
N PRO A 226 0.31 12.24 -16.74
CA PRO A 226 1.37 12.57 -17.70
C PRO A 226 0.87 12.52 -19.15
N GLU A 227 -0.11 11.67 -19.46
CA GLU A 227 -0.69 11.49 -20.79
C GLU A 227 -1.46 12.73 -21.30
N LYS A 228 -1.78 13.68 -20.41
CA LYS A 228 -2.45 14.94 -20.77
C LYS A 228 -1.47 16.07 -20.99
N ILE A 229 -0.19 15.87 -20.73
CA ILE A 229 0.85 16.89 -20.85
C ILE A 229 1.42 16.81 -22.25
N VAL A 230 1.53 17.97 -22.90
CA VAL A 230 2.22 18.06 -24.18
C VAL A 230 3.71 18.26 -23.89
N GLN A 231 4.53 17.29 -24.31
CA GLN A 231 5.97 17.32 -24.09
C GLN A 231 6.68 17.92 -25.30
N ASP A 232 6.23 17.58 -26.52
CA ASP A 232 6.77 18.11 -27.77
C ASP A 232 5.73 18.88 -28.60
N TRP A 233 6.18 19.94 -29.27
CA TRP A 233 5.31 20.76 -30.12
C TRP A 233 4.74 19.97 -31.30
N SER A 234 5.43 18.97 -31.80
CA SER A 234 5.01 18.09 -32.91
C SER A 234 3.78 17.25 -32.59
N GLU A 235 3.46 17.04 -31.31
CA GLU A 235 2.23 16.37 -30.88
C GLU A 235 0.98 17.21 -31.19
N ILE A 236 1.14 18.52 -31.43
CA ILE A 236 0.05 19.44 -31.65
C ILE A 236 -0.06 19.81 -33.13
N ASN A 237 -1.24 19.54 -33.70
CA ASN A 237 -1.63 20.15 -34.98
C ASN A 237 -2.07 21.61 -34.76
N ALA A 238 -1.10 22.51 -34.57
CA ALA A 238 -1.32 23.88 -34.12
C ALA A 238 -2.19 24.73 -35.07
N SER A 239 -2.26 24.38 -36.36
CA SER A 239 -3.14 25.07 -37.32
C SER A 239 -4.62 24.79 -37.07
N ASN A 240 -4.94 23.69 -36.38
CA ASN A 240 -6.31 23.18 -36.23
C ASN A 240 -6.87 23.40 -34.82
N VAL A 241 -6.10 24.00 -33.91
CA VAL A 241 -6.51 24.17 -32.51
C VAL A 241 -6.42 25.62 -32.05
N LEU A 242 -7.23 25.96 -31.05
CA LEU A 242 -7.20 27.21 -30.31
C LEU A 242 -7.08 26.91 -28.82
N LEU A 243 -6.65 27.90 -28.04
CA LEU A 243 -6.73 27.81 -26.58
C LEU A 243 -8.18 27.76 -26.10
N ALA A 244 -8.50 26.78 -25.27
CA ALA A 244 -9.80 26.62 -24.63
C ALA A 244 -9.97 27.60 -23.46
N ARG A 245 -8.88 27.92 -22.75
CA ARG A 245 -8.84 28.83 -21.59
C ARG A 245 -7.64 29.77 -21.67
N ASN A 246 -7.60 30.77 -20.78
CA ASN A 246 -6.40 31.57 -20.59
C ASN A 246 -5.28 30.70 -20.00
N LEU A 247 -4.06 30.95 -20.44
CA LEU A 247 -2.84 30.29 -19.95
C LEU A 247 -1.86 31.38 -19.52
N ASN A 248 -1.52 31.44 -18.23
CA ASN A 248 -0.58 32.43 -17.73
C ASN A 248 0.86 32.02 -18.06
N LYS A 249 1.78 33.00 -18.11
CA LYS A 249 3.21 32.75 -18.27
C LYS A 249 3.70 31.71 -17.26
N GLY A 250 4.41 30.70 -17.74
CA GLY A 250 4.96 29.59 -16.96
C GLY A 250 3.99 28.44 -16.70
N GLU A 251 2.70 28.56 -17.02
CA GLU A 251 1.77 27.43 -16.91
C GLU A 251 2.09 26.35 -17.96
N ILE A 252 1.90 25.09 -17.56
CA ILE A 252 2.14 23.91 -18.41
C ILE A 252 1.01 23.79 -19.43
N LEU A 253 1.38 23.56 -20.69
CA LEU A 253 0.44 23.26 -21.76
C LEU A 253 -0.05 21.81 -21.65
N LYS A 254 -1.35 21.66 -21.43
CA LYS A 254 -2.03 20.36 -21.41
C LYS A 254 -2.94 20.23 -22.62
N SER A 255 -3.20 18.99 -23.06
CA SER A 255 -4.11 18.70 -24.17
C SER A 255 -5.51 19.29 -23.96
N ASN A 256 -6.02 19.28 -22.73
CA ASN A 256 -7.30 19.89 -22.35
C ASN A 256 -7.30 21.43 -22.35
N ASN A 257 -6.15 22.07 -22.57
CA ASN A 257 -6.08 23.51 -22.80
C ASN A 257 -6.32 23.86 -24.28
N LEU A 258 -6.39 22.86 -25.16
CA LEU A 258 -6.62 23.01 -26.59
C LEU A 258 -8.04 22.59 -26.95
N LYS A 259 -8.63 23.28 -27.93
CA LYS A 259 -9.91 22.92 -28.53
C LYS A 259 -9.84 23.04 -30.05
N ILE A 260 -10.54 22.15 -30.74
CA ILE A 260 -10.74 22.25 -32.19
C ILE A 260 -11.98 23.12 -32.42
N PRO A 261 -11.86 24.30 -33.04
CA PRO A 261 -12.99 25.18 -33.32
C PRO A 261 -13.83 24.65 -34.48
N TYR A 262 -15.11 25.03 -34.52
CA TYR A 262 -15.90 24.91 -35.74
C TYR A 262 -15.32 25.82 -36.82
N VAL A 263 -14.89 25.23 -37.93
CA VAL A 263 -14.38 25.96 -39.10
C VAL A 263 -15.43 26.04 -40.22
N VAL A 264 -16.39 25.12 -40.22
CA VAL A 264 -17.55 25.11 -41.11
C VAL A 264 -18.80 25.54 -40.35
N LYS A 265 -19.57 26.45 -40.95
CA LYS A 265 -20.90 26.88 -40.47
C LYS A 265 -22.00 26.20 -41.29
N TRP A 266 -23.19 26.11 -40.70
CA TRP A 266 -24.39 25.71 -41.43
C TRP A 266 -24.66 26.67 -42.60
N GLY A 267 -25.07 26.14 -43.75
CA GLY A 267 -25.31 26.87 -44.99
C GLY A 267 -24.04 27.34 -45.70
N GLN A 268 -22.85 26.97 -45.22
CA GLN A 268 -21.61 27.40 -45.84
C GLN A 268 -21.34 26.63 -47.12
N LYS A 269 -21.03 27.35 -48.21
CA LYS A 269 -20.57 26.76 -49.46
C LYS A 269 -19.13 26.26 -49.32
N LEU A 270 -18.90 25.00 -49.65
CA LEU A 270 -17.61 24.31 -49.53
C LEU A 270 -17.21 23.69 -50.88
N ASN A 271 -15.91 23.57 -51.10
CA ASN A 271 -15.36 22.88 -52.26
C ASN A 271 -15.14 21.41 -51.91
N LEU A 272 -15.87 20.52 -52.57
CA LEU A 272 -15.70 19.09 -52.47
C LEU A 272 -14.66 18.64 -53.48
N LYS A 273 -13.56 18.05 -52.99
CA LYS A 273 -12.60 17.33 -53.84
C LYS A 273 -12.85 15.83 -53.78
N VAL A 274 -12.91 15.22 -54.96
CA VAL A 274 -13.03 13.77 -55.13
C VAL A 274 -11.86 13.31 -56.00
N ASN A 275 -11.17 12.25 -55.56
CA ASN A 275 -10.11 11.63 -56.35
C ASN A 275 -10.52 10.18 -56.62
N VAL A 276 -10.79 9.85 -57.89
CA VAL A 276 -11.14 8.49 -58.32
C VAL A 276 -10.26 8.14 -59.52
N ASN A 277 -9.45 7.07 -59.41
CA ASN A 277 -8.66 6.51 -60.50
C ASN A 277 -7.88 7.56 -61.33
N ASN A 278 -7.09 8.40 -60.64
CA ASN A 278 -6.32 9.52 -61.21
C ASN A 278 -7.14 10.70 -61.78
N ILE A 279 -8.46 10.71 -61.60
CA ILE A 279 -9.33 11.83 -61.97
C ILE A 279 -9.63 12.66 -60.72
N ASN A 280 -9.24 13.93 -60.74
CA ASN A 280 -9.60 14.92 -59.72
C ASN A 280 -10.88 15.64 -60.14
N LEU A 281 -11.98 15.40 -59.42
CA LEU A 281 -13.24 16.13 -59.60
C LEU A 281 -13.40 17.12 -58.45
N SER A 282 -13.79 18.36 -58.78
CA SER A 282 -14.13 19.38 -57.79
C SER A 282 -15.54 19.92 -58.05
N THR A 283 -16.39 19.93 -57.02
CA THR A 283 -17.74 20.51 -57.10
C THR A 283 -18.04 21.32 -55.85
N PHE A 284 -19.04 22.21 -55.92
CA PHE A 284 -19.50 22.95 -54.75
C PHE A 284 -20.65 22.22 -54.06
N VAL A 285 -20.57 22.20 -52.73
CA VAL A 285 -21.61 21.65 -51.84
C VAL A 285 -21.95 22.68 -50.78
N GLU A 286 -23.12 22.55 -50.17
CA GLU A 286 -23.55 23.39 -49.05
C GLU A 286 -23.59 22.56 -47.76
N ALA A 287 -22.95 23.04 -46.70
CA ALA A 287 -22.98 22.40 -45.40
C ALA A 287 -24.37 22.44 -44.77
N LYS A 288 -24.89 21.29 -44.35
CA LYS A 288 -26.15 21.18 -43.59
C LYS A 288 -25.92 21.00 -42.09
N GLU A 289 -24.66 21.03 -41.66
CA GLU A 289 -24.21 20.92 -40.27
C GLU A 289 -23.01 21.85 -40.05
N ARG A 290 -22.66 22.10 -38.77
CA ARG A 290 -21.39 22.76 -38.42
C ARG A 290 -20.31 21.68 -38.32
N GLY A 291 -19.09 22.01 -38.74
CA GLY A 291 -17.99 21.03 -38.76
C GLY A 291 -16.67 21.59 -38.24
N LYS A 292 -15.94 20.75 -37.51
CA LYS A 292 -14.53 20.89 -37.16
C LYS A 292 -13.67 20.20 -38.21
N ILE A 293 -12.40 20.57 -38.31
CA ILE A 293 -11.46 19.85 -39.19
C ILE A 293 -11.38 18.37 -38.75
N GLY A 294 -11.48 17.45 -39.70
CA GLY A 294 -11.54 16.00 -39.50
C GLY A 294 -12.93 15.46 -39.13
N GLU A 295 -13.92 16.31 -38.91
CA GLU A 295 -15.30 15.89 -38.61
C GLU A 295 -16.03 15.52 -39.89
N ILE A 296 -16.87 14.48 -39.83
CA ILE A 296 -17.78 14.12 -40.90
C ILE A 296 -19.05 14.96 -40.75
N ILE A 297 -19.42 15.67 -41.81
CA ILE A 297 -20.62 16.50 -41.84
C ILE A 297 -21.50 16.14 -43.04
N THR A 298 -22.80 16.37 -42.87
CA THR A 298 -23.77 16.30 -43.97
C THR A 298 -23.66 17.54 -44.85
N VAL A 299 -23.58 17.33 -46.17
CA VAL A 299 -23.59 18.38 -47.20
C VAL A 299 -24.64 18.09 -48.27
N GLU A 300 -25.08 19.13 -48.98
CA GLU A 300 -26.00 19.04 -50.10
C GLU A 300 -25.32 19.49 -51.40
N ASN A 301 -25.47 18.74 -52.47
CA ASN A 301 -25.05 19.18 -53.80
C ASN A 301 -26.02 20.24 -54.32
N LEU A 302 -25.54 21.46 -54.53
CA LEU A 302 -26.34 22.59 -54.99
C LEU A 302 -26.97 22.39 -56.38
N ASN A 303 -26.44 21.48 -57.20
CA ASN A 303 -26.97 21.19 -58.53
C ASN A 303 -28.04 20.11 -58.53
N SER A 304 -28.00 19.15 -57.60
CA SER A 304 -28.90 17.98 -57.60
C SER A 304 -29.82 17.87 -56.38
N GLY A 305 -29.59 18.66 -55.33
CA GLY A 305 -30.30 18.55 -54.05
C GLY A 305 -29.96 17.29 -53.24
N TYR A 306 -29.05 16.44 -53.74
CA TYR A 306 -28.66 15.20 -53.06
C TYR A 306 -27.78 15.49 -51.85
N GLN A 307 -28.11 14.89 -50.70
CA GLN A 307 -27.37 15.02 -49.46
C GLN A 307 -26.51 13.79 -49.19
N PHE A 308 -25.28 14.01 -48.73
CA PHE A 308 -24.31 12.96 -48.44
C PHE A 308 -23.26 13.44 -47.43
N GLN A 309 -22.46 12.51 -46.92
CA GLN A 309 -21.45 12.76 -45.90
C GLN A 309 -20.06 13.01 -46.50
N VAL A 310 -19.34 13.96 -45.91
CA VAL A 310 -17.98 14.34 -46.32
C VAL A 310 -17.14 14.66 -45.09
N GLU A 311 -15.82 14.47 -45.18
CA GLU A 311 -14.89 14.85 -44.12
C GLU A 311 -14.38 16.29 -44.34
N VAL A 312 -14.41 17.12 -43.29
CA VAL A 312 -13.91 18.50 -43.34
C VAL A 312 -12.38 18.50 -43.37
N VAL A 313 -11.80 19.04 -44.43
CA VAL A 313 -10.33 19.13 -44.59
C VAL A 313 -9.83 20.51 -44.15
N SER A 314 -10.57 21.56 -44.46
CA SER A 314 -10.23 22.95 -44.12
C SER A 314 -11.50 23.79 -43.99
N PRO A 315 -11.41 25.08 -43.60
CA PRO A 315 -12.57 25.96 -43.52
C PRO A 315 -13.37 26.08 -44.82
N THR A 316 -12.79 25.78 -45.98
CA THR A 316 -13.45 25.93 -47.30
C THR A 316 -13.48 24.65 -48.11
N GLU A 317 -12.92 23.55 -47.61
CA GLU A 317 -12.69 22.32 -48.37
C GLU A 317 -13.12 21.08 -47.59
N VAL A 318 -13.78 20.18 -48.29
CA VAL A 318 -14.22 18.86 -47.81
C VAL A 318 -13.79 17.80 -48.82
N LYS A 319 -13.62 16.56 -48.37
CA LYS A 319 -13.33 15.40 -49.23
C LYS A 319 -14.40 14.35 -49.08
N MET A 320 -14.64 13.60 -50.16
CA MET A 320 -15.50 12.41 -50.09
C MET A 320 -14.91 11.38 -49.13
N ILE A 321 -15.80 10.69 -48.43
CA ILE A 321 -15.46 9.47 -47.71
C ILE A 321 -15.47 8.36 -48.78
N SER A 322 -14.32 7.75 -49.01
CA SER A 322 -14.21 6.56 -49.87
C SER A 322 -14.38 5.34 -48.99
N ASP A 323 -15.22 4.39 -49.42
CA ASP A 323 -15.27 3.04 -48.84
C ASP A 323 -13.98 2.25 -49.15
#